data_AF-A0A9D1JJ42-F1
#
_entry.id   AF-A0A9D1JJ42-F1
#
_cell.length_a   1.000
_cell.length_b   1.000
_cell.length_c   1.000
_cell.angle_alpha   90.00
_cell.angle_beta   90.00
_cell.angle_gamma   90.00
#
_symmetry.space_group_name_H-M   'P 1'
#
loop_
_entity.id
_entity.type
_entity.pdbx_description
1 polymer ?
#
loop_
_entity_poly.entity_id
_entity_poly.type
_entity_poly.pdbx_seq_one_letter_code
_entity_poly.pdbx_strand_id
1 'polypeptide(L)'
;MYSSTKATITDTQIQALVRHAFGSGASAASINAIDSGMMNAVFHLSLSGVSQDASEVLLKVSFPPGADVLTYEHDIMKAEIQFYRHLADEALPIPVPRILFCDFSHRLIVNDYFFMTKLSGMKRF
;
A
#
# COMPACT_ATOMS: atom_id res chain seq x y z
N MET A 1 -1.58 9.37 17.39
CA MET A 1 -1.13 8.34 18.35
C MET A 1 0.12 7.73 17.74
N TYR A 2 1.30 7.84 18.35
CA TYR A 2 2.51 7.22 17.81
C TYR A 2 2.42 5.71 18.03
N SER A 3 2.24 4.95 16.95
CA SER A 3 2.29 3.49 16.99
C SER A 3 3.72 3.05 16.73
N SER A 4 4.33 2.30 17.65
CA SER A 4 5.69 1.75 17.50
C SER A 4 5.79 0.67 16.41
N THR A 5 4.65 0.19 15.89
CA THR A 5 4.59 -0.85 14.84
C THR A 5 4.46 -0.29 13.43
N LYS A 6 4.14 0.99 13.25
CA LYS A 6 4.02 1.60 11.91
C LYS A 6 5.39 1.91 11.34
N ALA A 7 5.64 1.44 10.12
CA ALA A 7 6.84 1.81 9.38
C ALA A 7 6.92 3.32 9.17
N THR A 8 8.07 3.90 9.47
CA THR A 8 8.41 5.27 9.08
C THR A 8 9.26 5.19 7.83
N ILE A 9 8.71 5.65 6.70
CA ILE A 9 9.44 5.77 5.44
C ILE A 9 9.41 7.22 4.98
N THR A 10 10.49 7.62 4.33
CA THR A 10 10.65 8.98 3.79
C THR A 10 9.96 9.13 2.45
N ASP A 11 9.61 10.37 2.09
CA ASP A 11 9.09 10.68 0.75
C ASP A 11 10.04 10.23 -0.36
N THR A 12 11.36 10.30 -0.13
CA THR A 12 12.36 9.82 -1.10
C THR A 12 12.27 8.31 -1.31
N GLN A 13 12.05 7.54 -0.24
CA GLN A 13 11.80 6.11 -0.35
C GLN A 13 10.48 5.86 -1.11
N ILE A 14 9.40 6.56 -0.77
CA ILE A 14 8.11 6.44 -1.48
C ILE A 14 8.26 6.70 -2.98
N GLN A 15 9.00 7.74 -3.37
CA GLN A 15 9.28 8.01 -4.79
C GLN A 15 10.03 6.85 -5.47
N ALA A 16 10.99 6.23 -4.77
CA ALA A 16 11.70 5.06 -5.29
C ALA A 16 10.76 3.85 -5.46
N LEU A 17 9.86 3.60 -4.50
CA LEU A 17 8.87 2.53 -4.60
C LEU A 17 7.90 2.77 -5.77
N VAL A 18 7.46 4.01 -5.96
CA VAL A 18 6.58 4.40 -7.08
C VAL A 18 7.25 4.15 -8.42
N ARG A 19 8.52 4.57 -8.59
CA ARG A 19 9.27 4.32 -9.82
C ARG A 19 9.51 2.83 -10.07
N HIS A 20 9.70 2.05 -9.02
CA HIS A 20 9.87 0.61 -9.13
C HIS A 20 8.57 -0.08 -9.59
N ALA A 21 7.43 0.32 -9.02
CA ALA A 21 6.13 -0.27 -9.31
C ALA A 21 5.55 0.17 -10.67
N PHE A 22 5.72 1.44 -11.03
CA PHE A 22 5.00 2.06 -12.16
C PHE A 22 5.92 2.58 -13.27
N GLY A 23 7.23 2.35 -13.16
CA GLY A 23 8.23 2.73 -14.15
C GLY A 23 8.96 4.04 -13.82
N SER A 24 10.12 4.24 -14.46
CA SER A 24 11.04 5.35 -14.12
C SER A 24 10.47 6.76 -14.35
N GLY A 25 9.45 6.89 -15.20
CA GLY A 25 8.74 8.15 -15.45
C GLY A 25 7.66 8.49 -14.40
N ALA A 26 7.33 7.54 -13.52
CA ALA A 26 6.32 7.75 -12.50
C ALA A 26 6.86 8.58 -11.32
N SER A 27 6.00 9.40 -10.73
CA SER A 27 6.29 10.09 -9.48
C SER A 27 5.05 10.31 -8.63
N ALA A 28 5.21 10.37 -7.31
CA ALA A 28 4.14 10.78 -6.41
C ALA A 28 4.08 12.32 -6.37
N ALA A 29 3.04 12.90 -6.94
CA ALA A 29 2.76 14.34 -6.89
C ALA A 29 2.23 14.76 -5.51
N SER A 30 1.56 13.85 -4.80
CA SER A 30 1.12 14.05 -3.41
C SER A 30 1.38 12.79 -2.59
N ILE A 31 1.72 12.97 -1.31
CA ILE A 31 1.95 11.90 -0.35
C ILE A 31 1.20 12.28 0.93
N ASN A 32 0.12 11.56 1.25
CA ASN A 32 -0.69 11.83 2.43
C ASN A 32 -0.77 10.60 3.32
N ALA A 33 -0.19 10.65 4.52
CA ALA A 33 -0.34 9.57 5.49
C ALA A 33 -1.79 9.46 5.98
N ILE A 34 -2.33 8.25 6.01
CA ILE A 34 -3.64 7.94 6.59
C ILE A 34 -3.42 7.36 7.99
N ASP A 35 -3.69 8.17 9.02
CA ASP A 35 -3.38 7.76 10.39
C ASP A 35 -4.45 6.86 11.03
N SER A 36 -5.53 6.53 10.31
CA SER A 36 -6.61 5.66 10.81
C SER A 36 -6.29 4.16 10.80
N GLY A 37 -5.14 3.75 10.27
CA GLY A 37 -4.68 2.36 10.32
C GLY A 37 -4.10 1.99 11.69
N MET A 38 -4.28 0.74 12.11
CA MET A 38 -3.69 0.24 13.37
C MET A 38 -2.23 -0.23 13.20
N MET A 39 -1.96 -1.03 12.17
CA MET A 39 -0.69 -1.75 12.00
C MET A 39 0.16 -1.24 10.82
N ASN A 40 -0.29 -1.50 9.59
CA ASN A 40 0.42 -1.05 8.39
C ASN A 40 0.39 0.49 8.31
N ALA A 41 1.53 1.07 7.91
CA ALA A 41 1.54 2.45 7.47
C ALA A 41 0.81 2.53 6.12
N VAL A 42 -0.15 3.45 6.00
CA VAL A 42 -0.95 3.63 4.79
C VAL A 42 -0.76 5.04 4.29
N PHE A 43 -0.42 5.18 3.02
CA PHE A 43 -0.28 6.46 2.33
C PHE A 43 -1.22 6.52 1.15
N HIS A 44 -1.91 7.65 1.03
CA HIS A 44 -2.66 8.01 -0.17
C HIS A 44 -1.79 8.86 -1.08
N LEU A 45 -1.61 8.38 -2.32
CA LEU A 45 -0.72 8.99 -3.29
C LEU A 45 -1.49 9.40 -4.55
N SER A 46 -1.26 10.62 -5.02
CA SER A 46 -1.59 11.03 -6.38
C SER A 46 -0.35 10.84 -7.24
N LEU A 47 -0.44 10.03 -8.30
CA LEU A 47 0.68 9.71 -9.19
C LEU A 47 0.61 10.50 -10.49
N SER A 48 1.77 10.85 -11.02
CA SER A 48 1.96 11.42 -12.36
C SER A 48 2.86 10.51 -13.20
N GLY A 49 2.76 10.61 -14.52
CA GLY A 49 3.54 9.77 -15.45
C GLY A 49 3.07 8.31 -15.52
N VAL A 50 1.83 8.03 -15.09
CA VAL A 50 1.21 6.69 -15.06
C VAL A 50 -0.12 6.68 -15.83
N SER A 51 -0.69 5.50 -16.06
CA SER A 51 -2.05 5.39 -16.63
C SER A 51 -3.10 5.98 -15.68
N GLN A 52 -4.25 6.38 -16.24
CA GLN A 52 -5.33 7.01 -15.47
C GLN A 52 -5.82 6.12 -14.31
N ASP A 53 -5.83 4.80 -14.50
CA ASP A 53 -6.22 3.83 -13.47
C ASP A 53 -5.28 3.75 -12.26
N ALA A 54 -4.05 4.25 -12.40
CA ALA A 54 -3.05 4.31 -11.34
C ALA A 54 -2.79 5.74 -10.85
N SER A 55 -3.57 6.73 -11.29
CA SER A 55 -3.40 8.13 -10.89
C SER A 55 -3.66 8.39 -9.41
N GLU A 56 -4.47 7.56 -8.75
CA GLU A 56 -4.78 7.64 -7.33
C GLU A 56 -4.66 6.25 -6.69
N VAL A 57 -3.68 6.08 -5.80
CA VAL A 57 -3.37 4.78 -5.20
C VAL A 57 -3.21 4.86 -3.68
N LEU A 58 -3.37 3.71 -3.04
CA LEU A 58 -2.94 3.49 -1.67
C LEU A 58 -1.65 2.68 -1.67
N LEU A 59 -0.65 3.17 -0.96
CA LEU A 59 0.55 2.43 -0.58
C LEU A 59 0.36 1.91 0.83
N LYS A 60 0.46 0.59 1.02
CA LYS A 60 0.55 -0.01 2.35
C LYS A 60 1.94 -0.56 2.57
N VAL A 61 2.51 -0.24 3.73
CA VAL A 61 3.83 -0.70 4.15
C VAL A 61 3.69 -1.43 5.48
N SER A 62 4.20 -2.66 5.51
CA SER A 62 4.14 -3.55 6.66
C SER A 62 4.98 -3.03 7.82
N PHE A 63 4.81 -3.63 8.99
CA PHE A 63 5.70 -3.44 10.13
C PHE A 63 7.15 -3.86 9.78
N PRO A 64 8.17 -3.31 10.47
CA PRO A 64 9.56 -3.69 10.22
C PRO A 64 9.83 -5.16 10.56
N PRO A 65 10.80 -5.81 9.87
CA PRO A 65 11.23 -7.15 10.23
C PRO A 65 11.65 -7.23 11.69
N GLY A 66 11.13 -8.22 12.42
CA GLY A 66 11.43 -8.40 13.85
C GLY A 66 10.65 -7.48 14.79
N ALA A 67 9.62 -6.78 14.32
CA ALA A 67 8.65 -6.16 15.21
C ALA A 67 7.95 -7.22 16.08
N ASP A 68 7.76 -6.91 17.36
CA ASP A 68 6.96 -7.74 18.27
C ASP A 68 5.49 -7.67 17.87
N VAL A 69 5.09 -8.57 16.96
CA VAL A 69 3.72 -8.72 16.47
C VAL A 69 3.16 -10.06 16.93
N LEU A 70 1.83 -10.15 17.02
CA LEU A 70 1.15 -11.40 17.38
C LEU A 70 1.36 -12.44 16.28
N THR A 71 1.26 -13.73 16.61
CA THR A 71 1.56 -14.82 15.66
C THR A 71 0.72 -14.73 14.38
N TYR A 72 -0.56 -14.33 14.47
CA TYR A 72 -1.44 -14.16 13.31
C TYR A 72 -1.12 -12.92 12.46
N GLU A 73 -0.30 -12.00 12.96
CA GLU A 73 0.02 -10.74 12.28
C GLU A 73 1.22 -10.88 11.33
N HIS A 74 2.03 -11.94 11.50
CA HIS A 74 3.24 -12.17 10.71
C HIS A 74 2.99 -12.19 9.20
N ASP A 75 1.86 -12.76 8.76
CA ASP A 75 1.51 -12.87 7.33
C ASP A 75 0.23 -12.10 6.95
N ILE A 76 -0.25 -11.20 7.81
CA ILE A 76 -1.54 -10.52 7.60
C ILE A 76 -1.58 -9.71 6.30
N MET A 77 -0.46 -9.08 5.91
CA MET A 77 -0.35 -8.35 4.64
C MET A 77 -0.44 -9.29 3.43
N LYS A 78 0.20 -10.47 3.49
CA LYS A 78 0.15 -11.44 2.39
C LYS A 78 -1.25 -12.02 2.25
N ALA A 79 -1.92 -12.31 3.38
CA ALA A 79 -3.31 -12.73 3.40
C ALA A 79 -4.24 -11.67 2.79
N GLU A 80 -4.04 -10.38 3.11
CA GLU A 80 -4.79 -9.27 2.52
C GLU A 80 -4.63 -9.22 0.99
N ILE A 81 -3.41 -9.36 0.48
CA ILE A 81 -3.14 -9.36 -0.97
C ILE A 81 -3.82 -10.55 -1.65
N GLN A 82 -3.74 -11.75 -1.06
CA GLN A 82 -4.40 -12.94 -1.59
C GLN A 82 -5.92 -12.79 -1.61
N PHE A 83 -6.50 -12.24 -0.55
CA PHE A 83 -7.93 -11.97 -0.46
C PHE A 83 -8.40 -11.04 -1.58
N TYR A 84 -7.74 -9.90 -1.79
CA TYR A 84 -8.12 -8.96 -2.84
C TYR A 84 -7.92 -9.51 -4.26
N ARG A 85 -6.86 -10.32 -4.49
CA ARG A 85 -6.66 -10.99 -5.77
C ARG A 85 -7.79 -11.98 -6.06
N HIS A 86 -8.13 -12.82 -5.08
CA HIS A 86 -9.22 -13.78 -5.23
C HIS A 86 -10.55 -13.09 -5.52
N LEU A 87 -10.89 -12.03 -4.78
CA LEU A 87 -12.13 -11.27 -5.04
C LEU A 87 -12.16 -10.60 -6.42
N ALA A 88 -11.01 -10.18 -6.94
CA ALA A 88 -10.93 -9.58 -8.28
C ALA A 88 -11.23 -10.61 -9.39
N ASP A 89 -10.94 -11.89 -9.15
CA ASP A 89 -11.16 -12.98 -10.11
C ASP A 89 -12.63 -13.47 -10.13
N GLU A 90 -13.35 -13.34 -9.02
CA GLU A 90 -14.73 -13.83 -8.83
C GLU A 90 -15.83 -13.00 -9.56
N ALA A 91 -15.46 -11.95 -10.30
CA ALA A 91 -16.38 -11.08 -11.06
C ALA A 91 -17.61 -10.60 -10.25
N LEU A 92 -17.41 -10.32 -8.95
CA LEU A 92 -18.49 -9.94 -8.05
C LEU A 92 -19.06 -8.56 -8.43
N PRO A 93 -20.37 -8.31 -8.23
CA PRO A 93 -21.02 -7.03 -8.54
C PRO A 93 -20.74 -5.95 -7.49
N ILE A 94 -19.58 -6.01 -6.81
CA ILE A 94 -19.18 -5.06 -5.77
C ILE A 94 -17.83 -4.42 -6.14
N PRO A 95 -17.62 -3.13 -5.82
CA PRO A 95 -16.32 -2.51 -6.04
C PRO A 95 -15.28 -3.09 -5.08
N VAL A 96 -14.25 -3.71 -5.65
CA VAL A 96 -13.12 -4.27 -4.90
C VAL A 96 -11.85 -3.52 -5.29
N PRO A 97 -10.98 -3.16 -4.33
CA PRO A 97 -9.68 -2.61 -4.67
C PRO A 97 -8.84 -3.63 -5.45
N ARG A 98 -8.19 -3.19 -6.53
CA ARG A 98 -7.25 -4.03 -7.27
C ARG A 98 -5.85 -3.85 -6.73
N ILE A 99 -5.13 -4.96 -6.53
CA ILE A 99 -3.70 -4.94 -6.24
C ILE A 99 -2.95 -4.60 -7.54
N LEU A 100 -2.24 -3.48 -7.54
CA LEU A 100 -1.50 -2.98 -8.70
C LEU A 100 -0.06 -3.52 -8.73
N PHE A 101 0.56 -3.64 -7.54
CA PHE A 101 1.93 -4.07 -7.39
C PHE A 101 2.18 -4.54 -5.95
N CYS A 102 3.07 -5.50 -5.75
CA CYS A 102 3.59 -5.88 -4.43
C CYS A 102 5.06 -6.28 -4.52
N ASP A 103 5.83 -5.97 -3.50
CA ASP A 103 7.23 -6.39 -3.38
C ASP A 103 7.56 -6.78 -1.93
N PHE A 104 8.20 -7.94 -1.81
CA PHE A 104 8.63 -8.58 -0.56
C PHE A 104 10.14 -8.88 -0.57
N SER A 105 10.87 -8.31 -1.54
CA SER A 105 12.30 -8.57 -1.75
C SER A 105 13.21 -7.80 -0.80
N HIS A 106 12.66 -6.82 -0.08
CA HIS A 106 13.35 -5.92 0.85
C HIS A 106 14.51 -5.12 0.22
N ARG A 107 14.49 -4.94 -1.11
CA ARG A 107 15.58 -4.27 -1.84
C ARG A 107 15.59 -2.75 -1.67
N LEU A 108 14.42 -2.12 -1.65
CA LEU A 108 14.28 -0.66 -1.59
C LEU A 108 13.99 -0.14 -0.19
N ILE A 109 13.29 -0.94 0.61
CA ILE A 109 13.00 -0.72 2.03
C ILE A 109 13.03 -2.08 2.72
N VAL A 110 13.20 -2.09 4.04
CA VAL A 110 13.21 -3.32 4.84
C VAL A 110 11.83 -3.98 4.99
N ASN A 111 10.76 -3.26 4.66
CA ASN A 111 9.38 -3.68 4.84
C ASN A 111 8.81 -4.33 3.57
N ASP A 112 7.89 -5.27 3.75
CA ASP A 112 6.96 -5.66 2.69
C ASP A 112 6.05 -4.46 2.36
N TYR A 113 5.74 -4.28 1.08
CA TYR A 113 4.80 -3.24 0.66
C TYR A 113 4.00 -3.63 -0.57
N PHE A 114 2.86 -2.97 -0.73
CA PHE A 114 2.06 -3.11 -1.94
C PHE A 114 1.29 -1.83 -2.27
N PHE A 115 0.91 -1.72 -3.54
CA PHE A 115 0.04 -0.68 -4.05
C PHE A 115 -1.31 -1.27 -4.47
N MET A 116 -2.37 -0.54 -4.17
CA MET A 116 -3.74 -0.88 -4.57
C MET A 116 -4.48 0.35 -5.07
N THR A 117 -5.48 0.14 -5.93
CA THR A 117 -6.39 1.22 -6.35
C THR A 117 -7.11 1.80 -5.14
N LYS A 118 -7.27 3.12 -5.10
CA LYS A 118 -8.19 3.76 -4.17
C LYS A 118 -9.63 3.54 -4.63
N LEU A 119 -10.50 3.09 -3.72
CA LEU A 119 -11.94 3.10 -3.97
C LEU A 119 -12.51 4.50 -3.76
N SER A 120 -13.35 4.93 -4.68
CA SER A 120 -14.12 6.17 -4.55
C SER A 120 -15.16 6.01 -3.44
N GLY A 121 -15.18 6.93 -2.49
CA GLY A 121 -16.13 6.93 -1.39
C GLY A 121 -15.90 8.10 -0.44
N MET A 122 -16.85 8.29 0.47
CA MET A 122 -16.75 9.27 1.55
C MET A 122 -16.97 8.59 2.90
N LYS A 123 -16.26 9.04 3.92
CA LYS A 123 -16.49 8.58 5.29
C LYS A 123 -17.88 9.07 5.73
N ARG A 124 -18.78 8.15 6.09
CA ARG A 124 -20.06 8.49 6.74
C ARG A 124 -19.79 8.75 8.22
N PHE A 125 -20.31 9.86 8.73
CA PHE A 125 -20.25 10.26 10.13
C PHE A 125 -21.57 9.95 10.82
#